data_AF-A0AB73ZBG5-F1
#
_entry.id   AF-A0AB73ZBG5-F1
#
_cell.length_a   1.000
_cell.length_b   1.000
_cell.length_c   1.000
_cell.angle_alpha   90.00
_cell.angle_beta   90.00
_cell.angle_gamma   90.00
#
_symmetry.space_group_name_H-M   'P 1'
#
loop_
_entity.id
_entity.type
_entity.pdbx_description
1 polymer ?
#
loop_
_entity_poly.entity_id
_entity_poly.type
_entity_poly.pdbx_seq_one_letter_code
_entity_poly.pdbx_strand_id
1 'polypeptide(L)'
;MKFKIVYSSQLMNTDFNIENPKAEAYLTKKTKFIDNDLLGNWVVFINVIYSSASYLSSILISKKGITYTKDLEKYISIDIPIPTKEQIVWGIDKKCTSYQPIYKDIEKHNYIINFDYSKFDNIQDYIEAAIIFALDNLFKIGFTIKGTKIKEHW
;
A
#
# COMPACT_ATOMS: atom_id res chain seq x y z
N MET A 1 -2.24 -10.24 17.70
CA MET A 1 -1.40 -9.56 16.68
C MET A 1 -1.86 -8.11 16.55
N LYS A 2 -1.03 -7.19 16.06
CA LYS A 2 -1.41 -5.77 15.82
C LYS A 2 -1.10 -5.38 14.37
N PHE A 3 -1.86 -4.43 13.85
CA PHE A 3 -1.65 -3.86 12.51
C PHE A 3 -1.44 -2.35 12.62
N LYS A 4 -0.54 -1.81 11.80
CA LYS A 4 -0.25 -0.38 11.70
C LYS A 4 -0.05 0.00 10.25
N ILE A 5 -0.50 1.19 9.86
CA ILE A 5 -0.10 1.81 8.60
C ILE A 5 1.11 2.69 8.88
N VAL A 6 2.06 2.70 7.96
CA VAL A 6 3.15 3.68 7.91
C VAL A 6 3.10 4.30 6.53
N TYR A 7 3.21 5.62 6.47
CA TYR A 7 3.19 6.37 5.22
C TYR A 7 4.60 6.82 4.87
N SER A 8 4.98 6.58 3.62
CA SER A 8 6.25 7.02 3.07
C SER A 8 6.08 7.48 1.63
N SER A 9 7.08 8.19 1.11
CA SER A 9 7.03 8.76 -0.23
C SER A 9 8.34 8.55 -0.95
N GLN A 10 8.25 8.13 -2.21
CA GLN A 10 9.36 8.08 -3.15
C GLN A 10 9.32 9.24 -4.14
N LEU A 11 8.39 10.18 -3.95
CA LEU A 11 8.33 11.40 -4.73
C LEU A 11 9.49 12.32 -4.33
N MET A 12 10.08 12.99 -5.31
CA MET A 12 11.23 13.87 -5.11
C MET A 12 10.79 15.31 -4.87
N ASN A 13 11.63 16.10 -4.19
CA ASN A 13 11.43 17.55 -4.07
C ASN A 13 10.04 17.95 -3.58
N THR A 14 9.43 17.13 -2.72
CA THR A 14 8.09 17.34 -2.16
C THR A 14 8.00 16.66 -0.80
N ASP A 15 7.34 17.31 0.15
CA ASP A 15 6.99 16.72 1.45
C ASP A 15 5.68 15.91 1.35
N PHE A 16 5.45 15.29 0.20
CA PHE A 16 4.21 14.57 -0.09
C PHE A 16 4.10 13.36 0.83
N ASN A 17 3.38 13.53 1.94
CA ASN A 17 3.09 12.46 2.87
C ASN A 17 1.69 12.70 3.45
N ILE A 18 0.70 12.05 2.85
CA ILE A 18 -0.70 12.21 3.27
C ILE A 18 -1.03 11.07 4.21
N GLU A 19 -1.12 11.35 5.51
CA GLU A 19 -1.71 10.43 6.46
C GLU A 19 -3.20 10.27 6.15
N ASN A 20 -3.75 9.08 6.39
CA ASN A 20 -5.14 8.79 6.09
C ASN A 20 -5.86 8.12 7.28
N PRO A 21 -6.40 8.93 8.22
CA PRO A 21 -7.07 8.41 9.41
C PRO A 21 -8.26 7.49 9.09
N LYS A 22 -8.93 7.69 7.95
CA LYS A 22 -10.02 6.81 7.52
C LYS A 22 -9.52 5.45 7.06
N ALA A 23 -8.37 5.38 6.38
CA ALA A 23 -7.73 4.11 6.05
C ALA A 23 -7.26 3.37 7.33
N GLU A 24 -6.76 4.09 8.33
CA GLU A 24 -6.39 3.50 9.63
C GLU A 24 -7.62 2.94 10.38
N ALA A 25 -8.72 3.70 10.39
CA ALA A 25 -9.99 3.24 10.95
C ALA A 25 -10.52 2.02 10.18
N TYR A 26 -10.39 2.02 8.84
CA TYR A 26 -10.76 0.90 7.98
C TYR A 26 -9.95 -0.35 8.32
N LEU A 27 -8.62 -0.24 8.39
CA LEU A 27 -7.72 -1.34 8.78
C LEU A 27 -8.07 -1.89 10.15
N THR A 28 -8.34 -1.01 11.11
CA THR A 28 -8.74 -1.39 12.47
C THR A 28 -10.04 -2.19 12.46
N LYS A 29 -11.04 -1.78 11.65
CA LYS A 29 -12.29 -2.54 11.50
C LYS A 29 -12.05 -3.88 10.81
N LYS A 30 -11.26 -3.91 9.74
CA LYS A 30 -11.00 -5.10 8.92
C LYS A 30 -10.26 -6.18 9.70
N THR A 31 -9.28 -5.79 10.53
CA THR A 31 -8.41 -6.72 11.26
C THR A 31 -9.06 -7.33 12.51
N LYS A 32 -10.24 -6.85 12.94
CA LYS A 32 -11.04 -7.51 13.98
C LYS A 32 -11.49 -8.93 13.60
N PHE A 33 -11.61 -9.20 12.30
CA PHE A 33 -12.03 -10.49 11.77
C PHE A 33 -10.85 -11.44 11.46
N ILE A 34 -9.63 -10.99 11.76
CA ILE A 34 -8.44 -11.82 11.66
C ILE A 34 -8.21 -12.43 13.04
N ASP A 35 -8.08 -13.75 13.11
CA ASP A 35 -7.76 -14.43 14.35
C ASP A 35 -6.44 -13.90 14.93
N ASN A 36 -6.55 -13.15 16.01
CA ASN A 36 -5.46 -12.42 16.64
C ASN A 36 -4.57 -13.31 17.51
N ASP A 37 -5.05 -14.51 17.86
CA ASP A 37 -4.36 -15.45 18.74
C ASP A 37 -3.33 -16.30 17.99
N LEU A 38 -3.46 -16.39 16.66
CA LEU A 38 -2.56 -17.16 15.79
C LEU A 38 -1.08 -16.77 15.91
N LEU A 39 -0.78 -15.50 16.20
CA LEU A 39 0.59 -14.96 16.21
C LEU A 39 0.87 -14.03 17.39
N GLY A 40 0.06 -14.02 18.46
CA GLY A 40 0.35 -13.29 19.69
C GLY A 40 0.84 -11.83 19.51
N ASN A 41 2.10 -11.57 19.86
CA ASN A 41 2.71 -10.23 19.92
C ASN A 41 3.23 -9.66 18.58
N TRP A 42 3.00 -10.35 17.46
CA TRP A 42 3.45 -9.84 16.16
C TRP A 42 2.82 -8.48 15.81
N VAL A 43 3.61 -7.61 15.18
CA VAL A 43 3.15 -6.34 14.61
C VAL A 43 3.33 -6.38 13.09
N VAL A 44 2.25 -6.13 12.37
CA VAL A 44 2.25 -6.02 10.91
C VAL A 44 2.18 -4.54 10.53
N PHE A 45 3.25 -4.06 9.91
CA PHE A 45 3.34 -2.75 9.30
C PHE A 45 2.96 -2.84 7.84
N ILE A 46 1.93 -2.09 7.45
CA ILE A 46 1.54 -1.88 6.07
C ILE A 46 2.17 -0.55 5.66
N ASN A 47 3.26 -0.62 4.91
CA ASN A 47 3.96 0.55 4.40
C ASN A 47 3.28 1.02 3.12
N VAL A 48 2.47 2.07 3.22
CA VAL A 48 1.90 2.78 2.08
C VAL A 48 2.96 3.72 1.53
N ILE A 49 3.35 3.49 0.28
CA ILE A 49 4.38 4.24 -0.42
C ILE A 49 3.71 5.04 -1.53
N TYR A 50 3.84 6.36 -1.48
CA TYR A 50 3.45 7.22 -2.60
C TYR A 50 4.57 7.24 -3.63
N SER A 51 4.29 6.72 -4.83
CA SER A 51 5.21 6.70 -5.97
C SER A 51 4.58 7.39 -7.17
N SER A 52 5.34 7.71 -8.22
CA SER A 52 4.77 8.40 -9.39
C SER A 52 4.10 7.43 -10.37
N ALA A 53 2.91 7.78 -10.86
CA ALA A 53 2.20 7.03 -11.89
C ALA A 53 2.81 7.17 -13.30
N SER A 54 3.88 7.97 -13.45
CA SER A 54 4.68 8.02 -14.68
C SER A 54 5.38 6.70 -15.01
N TYR A 55 5.50 5.81 -14.02
CA TYR A 55 6.17 4.50 -14.16
C TYR A 55 5.17 3.36 -14.33
N LEU A 56 4.14 3.33 -13.49
CA LEU A 56 3.05 2.37 -13.56
C LEU A 56 1.82 3.02 -12.90
N SER A 57 0.68 3.01 -13.59
CA SER A 57 -0.57 3.58 -13.07
C SER A 57 -1.38 2.60 -12.19
N SER A 58 -0.83 1.43 -11.89
CA SER A 58 -1.45 0.38 -11.09
C SER A 58 -0.88 0.36 -9.68
N ILE A 59 -1.73 -0.01 -8.71
CA ILE A 59 -1.30 -0.26 -7.33
C ILE A 59 -0.44 -1.52 -7.31
N LEU A 60 0.64 -1.48 -6.52
CA LEU A 60 1.46 -2.66 -6.26
C LEU A 60 1.29 -3.12 -4.83
N ILE A 61 1.13 -4.42 -4.62
CA ILE A 61 1.17 -5.03 -3.29
C ILE A 61 2.28 -6.07 -3.27
N SER A 62 3.21 -5.94 -2.33
CA SER A 62 4.34 -6.87 -2.26
C SER A 62 3.89 -8.28 -1.84
N LYS A 63 4.30 -9.29 -2.61
CA LYS A 63 3.88 -10.69 -2.39
C LYS A 63 4.43 -11.27 -1.09
N LYS A 64 5.69 -10.95 -0.80
CA LYS A 64 6.42 -11.50 0.35
C LYS A 64 6.55 -10.50 1.48
N GLY A 65 6.84 -9.23 1.19
CA GLY A 65 7.29 -8.27 2.20
C GLY A 65 8.55 -8.70 2.95
N ILE A 66 8.85 -8.05 4.06
CA ILE A 66 10.04 -8.31 4.90
C ILE A 66 9.58 -8.82 6.27
N THR A 67 10.24 -9.84 6.82
CA THR A 67 9.91 -10.40 8.14
C THR A 67 11.12 -10.27 9.06
N TYR A 68 10.95 -9.59 10.19
CA TYR A 68 11.95 -9.50 11.26
C TYR A 68 11.50 -10.38 12.42
N THR A 69 12.04 -11.60 12.47
CA THR A 69 11.59 -12.62 13.43
C THR A 69 12.01 -12.35 14.87
N LYS A 70 13.12 -11.62 15.08
CA LYS A 70 13.59 -11.22 16.41
C LYS A 70 12.68 -10.17 17.03
N ASP A 71 12.26 -9.21 16.22
CA ASP A 71 11.43 -8.07 16.64
C ASP A 71 9.92 -8.39 16.58
N LEU A 72 9.56 -9.56 16.02
CA LEU A 72 8.19 -9.98 15.75
C LEU A 72 7.45 -9.01 14.82
N GLU A 73 8.16 -8.48 13.82
CA GLU A 73 7.62 -7.50 12.88
C GLU A 73 7.50 -8.05 11.46
N LYS A 74 6.40 -7.68 10.80
CA LYS A 74 6.17 -7.96 9.38
C LYS A 74 5.92 -6.66 8.65
N TYR A 75 6.65 -6.40 7.58
CA TYR A 75 6.42 -5.27 6.69
C TYR A 75 5.86 -5.76 5.37
N ILE A 76 4.70 -5.24 4.97
CA ILE A 76 4.12 -5.41 3.65
C ILE A 76 4.08 -4.03 2.99
N SER A 77 4.45 -3.95 1.71
CA SER A 77 4.49 -2.69 0.98
C SER A 77 3.28 -2.59 0.05
N ILE A 78 2.67 -1.42 0.02
CA ILE A 78 1.64 -1.03 -0.94
C ILE A 78 2.12 0.24 -1.63
N ASP A 79 2.41 0.19 -2.93
CA ASP A 79 2.72 1.38 -3.70
C ASP A 79 1.44 1.94 -4.33
N ILE A 80 1.15 3.21 -4.02
CA ILE A 80 0.03 3.98 -4.56
C ILE A 80 0.58 4.96 -5.61
N PRO A 81 0.21 4.81 -6.89
CA PRO A 81 0.74 5.63 -7.97
C PRO A 81 0.05 6.99 -8.05
N ILE A 82 0.81 8.06 -7.88
CA ILE A 82 0.32 9.44 -7.93
C ILE A 82 0.54 10.02 -9.33
N PRO A 83 -0.53 10.42 -10.06
CA PRO A 83 -0.41 10.98 -11.40
C PRO A 83 0.21 12.37 -11.39
N THR A 84 0.80 12.77 -12.52
CA THR A 84 1.34 14.12 -12.72
C THR A 84 0.25 15.09 -13.21
N LYS A 85 0.52 16.40 -13.12
CA LYS A 85 -0.34 17.44 -13.69
C LYS A 85 -0.53 17.36 -15.20
N GLU A 86 0.37 16.68 -15.91
CA GLU A 86 0.22 16.41 -17.34
C GLU A 86 -0.84 15.32 -17.60
N GLN A 87 -1.07 14.43 -16.63
CA GLN A 87 -2.05 13.34 -16.71
C GLN A 87 -3.42 13.75 -16.15
N ILE A 88 -3.45 14.48 -15.04
CA ILE A 88 -4.70 14.97 -14.41
C ILE A 88 -4.45 16.25 -13.62
N VAL A 89 -5.44 17.16 -13.61
CA VAL A 89 -5.28 18.54 -13.10
C VAL A 89 -4.79 18.59 -11.64
N TRP A 90 -5.27 17.69 -10.79
CA TRP A 90 -4.89 17.63 -9.37
C TRP A 90 -3.58 16.88 -9.09
N GLY A 91 -2.91 16.36 -10.12
CA GLY A 91 -1.68 15.59 -9.98
C GLY A 91 -0.49 16.40 -9.44
N ILE A 92 0.63 15.72 -9.25
CA ILE A 92 1.89 16.33 -8.79
C ILE A 92 2.68 16.96 -9.94
N ASP A 93 3.59 17.88 -9.62
CA ASP A 93 4.50 18.41 -10.63
C ASP A 93 5.45 17.31 -11.14
N LYS A 94 5.78 17.33 -12.43
CA LYS A 94 6.68 16.35 -13.05
C LYS A 94 8.07 16.28 -12.39
N LYS A 95 8.58 17.42 -11.89
CA LYS A 95 9.85 17.50 -11.14
C LYS A 95 9.83 16.71 -9.82
N CYS A 96 8.65 16.32 -9.35
CA CYS A 96 8.46 15.52 -8.15
C CYS A 96 8.46 14.02 -8.43
N THR A 97 8.59 13.61 -9.69
CA THR A 97 8.67 12.19 -10.07
C THR A 97 10.11 11.69 -9.93
N SER A 98 10.30 10.47 -9.43
CA SER A 98 11.61 9.81 -9.28
C SER A 98 11.86 8.80 -10.39
N TYR A 99 12.81 9.02 -11.31
CA TYR A 99 13.01 8.09 -12.43
C TYR A 99 13.32 6.67 -11.92
N GLN A 100 12.37 5.74 -12.09
CA GLN A 100 12.58 4.32 -11.82
C GLN A 100 12.24 3.50 -13.06
N PRO A 101 13.22 2.79 -13.65
CA PRO A 101 12.92 1.87 -14.73
C PRO A 101 12.02 0.73 -14.22
N ILE A 102 11.00 0.36 -15.01
CA ILE A 102 10.24 -0.87 -14.74
C ILE A 102 11.24 -2.02 -14.76
N TYR A 103 11.49 -2.61 -13.60
CA TYR A 103 12.34 -3.80 -13.53
C TYR A 103 11.57 -4.98 -14.10
N LYS A 104 12.27 -5.82 -14.89
CA LYS A 104 11.68 -6.91 -15.69
C LYS A 104 10.86 -7.92 -14.86
N ASP A 105 11.10 -7.99 -13.56
CA ASP A 105 10.51 -8.98 -12.65
C ASP A 105 9.45 -8.40 -11.69
N ILE A 106 8.86 -7.24 -11.99
CA ILE A 106 7.88 -6.58 -11.11
C ILE A 106 6.71 -7.49 -10.69
N GLU A 107 6.17 -8.28 -11.62
CA GLU A 107 5.10 -9.24 -11.38
C GLU A 107 5.54 -10.44 -10.54
N LYS A 108 6.83 -10.78 -10.53
CA LYS A 108 7.37 -11.87 -9.70
C LYS A 108 7.31 -11.51 -8.23
N HIS A 109 7.46 -10.22 -7.91
CA HIS A 109 7.56 -9.73 -6.55
C HIS A 109 6.29 -9.05 -6.04
N ASN A 110 5.39 -8.63 -6.93
CA ASN A 110 4.20 -7.87 -6.57
C ASN A 110 2.95 -8.40 -7.25
N TYR A 111 1.81 -8.17 -6.61
CA TYR A 111 0.52 -8.16 -7.26
C TYR A 111 0.32 -6.77 -7.89
N ILE A 112 -0.04 -6.74 -9.17
CA ILE A 112 -0.35 -5.52 -9.91
C ILE A 112 -1.87 -5.40 -9.97
N ILE A 113 -2.41 -4.30 -9.44
CA ILE A 113 -3.84 -4.11 -9.31
C ILE A 113 -4.22 -2.80 -9.98
N ASN A 114 -5.02 -2.89 -11.05
CA ASN A 114 -5.47 -1.71 -11.78
C ASN A 114 -6.43 -0.91 -10.91
N PHE A 115 -6.16 0.40 -10.81
CA PHE A 115 -7.00 1.34 -10.09
C PHE A 115 -6.99 2.67 -10.82
N ASP A 116 -8.14 3.06 -11.35
CA ASP A 116 -8.26 4.17 -12.28
C ASP A 116 -8.39 5.50 -11.52
N TYR A 117 -7.30 6.27 -11.50
CA TYR A 117 -7.25 7.59 -10.86
C TYR A 117 -8.12 8.64 -11.56
N SER A 118 -8.51 8.44 -12.83
CA SER A 118 -9.28 9.44 -13.58
C SER A 118 -10.72 9.61 -13.08
N LYS A 119 -11.18 8.71 -12.19
CA LYS A 119 -12.51 8.73 -11.57
C LYS A 119 -12.64 9.69 -10.38
N PHE A 120 -11.57 10.40 -10.04
CA PHE A 120 -11.50 11.24 -8.86
C PHE A 120 -11.22 12.69 -9.24
N ASP A 121 -11.83 13.62 -8.52
CA ASP A 121 -11.71 15.06 -8.76
C ASP A 121 -10.58 15.70 -7.96
N ASN A 122 -10.05 15.01 -6.94
CA ASN A 122 -8.94 15.49 -6.11
C ASN A 122 -8.06 14.33 -5.59
N ILE A 123 -6.86 14.69 -5.16
CA ILE A 123 -5.82 13.75 -4.73
C ILE A 123 -6.16 13.06 -3.40
N GLN A 124 -6.86 13.73 -2.49
CA GLN A 124 -7.22 13.19 -1.18
C GLN A 124 -8.20 12.03 -1.32
N ASP A 125 -9.28 12.22 -2.09
CA ASP A 125 -10.30 11.20 -2.33
C ASP A 125 -9.70 10.01 -3.10
N TYR A 126 -8.83 10.29 -4.08
CA TYR A 126 -8.09 9.26 -4.79
C TYR A 126 -7.25 8.39 -3.84
N ILE A 127 -6.42 9.01 -2.99
CA ILE A 127 -5.53 8.29 -2.08
C ILE A 127 -6.32 7.47 -1.06
N GLU A 128 -7.36 8.05 -0.49
CA GLU A 128 -8.24 7.34 0.44
C GLU A 128 -8.82 6.08 -0.20
N ALA A 129 -9.44 6.23 -1.37
CA ALA A 129 -10.05 5.12 -2.09
C ALA A 129 -9.01 4.08 -2.53
N ALA A 130 -7.84 4.52 -3.01
CA ALA A 130 -6.76 3.65 -3.44
C ALA A 130 -6.20 2.80 -2.29
N ILE A 131 -5.95 3.41 -1.12
CA ILE A 131 -5.44 2.68 0.05
C ILE A 131 -6.50 1.68 0.54
N ILE A 132 -7.77 2.08 0.68
CA ILE A 132 -8.84 1.17 1.13
C ILE A 132 -8.96 -0.01 0.16
N PHE A 133 -8.96 0.27 -1.15
CA PHE A 133 -9.01 -0.77 -2.17
C PHE A 133 -7.79 -1.71 -2.12
N ALA A 134 -6.59 -1.17 -1.89
CA ALA A 134 -5.37 -1.97 -1.75
C ALA A 134 -5.42 -2.86 -0.49
N LEU A 135 -5.88 -2.32 0.65
CA LEU A 135 -6.06 -3.08 1.89
C LEU A 135 -7.04 -4.25 1.69
N ASP A 136 -8.15 -4.03 1.01
CA ASP A 136 -9.09 -5.10 0.69
C ASP A 136 -8.45 -6.20 -0.14
N ASN A 137 -7.69 -5.84 -1.17
CA ASN A 137 -6.98 -6.81 -1.98
C ASN A 137 -5.90 -7.54 -1.19
N LEU A 138 -5.14 -6.84 -0.34
CA LEU A 138 -4.13 -7.45 0.54
C LEU A 138 -4.74 -8.57 1.40
N PHE A 139 -5.88 -8.31 2.06
CA PHE A 139 -6.51 -9.30 2.92
C PHE A 139 -7.25 -10.41 2.15
N LYS A 140 -7.79 -10.13 0.96
CA LYS A 140 -8.35 -11.16 0.05
C LYS A 140 -7.29 -12.15 -0.42
N ILE A 141 -6.14 -11.64 -0.86
CA ILE A 141 -5.02 -12.44 -1.34
C ILE A 141 -4.34 -13.18 -0.18
N GLY A 142 -4.11 -12.44 0.90
CA GLY A 142 -3.41 -12.87 2.09
C GLY A 142 -1.89 -12.85 1.96
N PHE A 143 -1.23 -12.95 3.11
CA PHE A 143 0.22 -13.02 3.23
C PHE A 143 0.60 -13.99 4.35
N THR A 144 1.89 -14.37 4.44
CA THR A 144 2.34 -15.39 5.39
C THR A 144 3.32 -14.83 6.41
N ILE A 145 3.13 -15.21 7.67
CA ILE A 145 4.07 -14.98 8.78
C ILE A 145 4.36 -16.32 9.45
N LYS A 146 5.63 -16.73 9.50
CA LYS A 146 6.08 -18.02 10.08
C LYS A 146 5.23 -19.23 9.65
N GLY A 147 4.89 -19.34 8.37
CA GLY A 147 4.08 -20.43 7.84
C GLY A 147 2.56 -20.29 8.06
N THR A 148 2.13 -19.35 8.91
CA THR A 148 0.71 -19.04 9.12
C THR A 148 0.24 -18.06 8.06
N LYS A 149 -0.80 -18.42 7.30
CA LYS A 149 -1.41 -17.53 6.30
C LYS A 149 -2.43 -16.61 6.97
N ILE A 150 -2.26 -15.32 6.78
CA ILE A 150 -3.13 -14.25 7.24
C ILE A 150 -3.94 -13.75 6.05
N LYS A 151 -5.27 -13.89 6.12
CA LYS A 151 -6.23 -13.44 5.10
C LYS A 151 -7.60 -13.22 5.76
N GLU A 152 -8.53 -12.59 5.05
CA GLU A 152 -9.93 -12.55 5.51
C GLU A 152 -10.53 -13.97 5.52
N HIS A 153 -11.23 -14.31 6.60
CA HIS A 153 -12.05 -15.51 6.74
C HIS A 153 -13.51 -15.05 6.76
N TRP A 154 -14.31 -15.55 5.81
CA TRP A 154 -15.76 -15.37 5.77
C TRP A 154 -16.45 -16.57 6.40
#